data_AF-A0A9E3NYC5-F1
#
_entry.id   AF-A0A9E3NYC5-F1
#
_cell.length_a   1.000
_cell.length_b   1.000
_cell.length_c   1.000
_cell.angle_alpha   90.00
_cell.angle_beta   90.00
_cell.angle_gamma   90.00
#
_symmetry.space_group_name_H-M   'P 1'
#
loop_
_entity.id
_entity.type
_entity.pdbx_description
1 polymer ?
#
loop_
_entity_poly.entity_id
_entity_poly.type
_entity_poly.pdbx_seq_one_letter_code
_entity_poly.pdbx_strand_id
1 'polypeptide(L)'
;MRRGFLCAFCLLATAATACKPPPPVTTASGEQVERITLQERFALSTDVKGERLDGERLRKGLPIMERTGAFSVEGDYATSGVVDKSTLTVTITFAGGREHRAALANCAEPKICAFVSEAIKEKLLEREPAVCKSEKVCAKK
;
A
#
# COMPACT_ATOMS: atom_id res chain seq x y z
N MET A 1 -1.71 -55.24 47.02
CA MET A 1 -2.34 -55.05 45.70
C MET A 1 -2.60 -53.57 45.48
N ARG A 2 -2.30 -53.08 44.28
CA ARG A 2 -2.07 -51.68 43.87
C ARG A 2 -3.32 -50.79 44.01
N ARG A 3 -3.20 -49.61 44.64
CA ARG A 3 -4.16 -48.51 44.52
C ARG A 3 -3.63 -47.49 43.51
N GLY A 4 -4.35 -47.34 42.40
CA GLY A 4 -3.97 -46.56 41.24
C GLY A 4 -4.10 -45.05 41.44
N PHE A 5 -3.16 -44.33 40.82
CA PHE A 5 -3.12 -42.89 40.62
C PHE A 5 -4.37 -42.40 39.86
N LEU A 6 -5.07 -41.42 40.42
CA LEU A 6 -6.03 -40.58 39.71
C LEU A 6 -5.25 -39.50 38.94
N CYS A 7 -5.10 -39.69 37.63
CA CYS A 7 -4.69 -38.62 36.72
C CYS A 7 -5.82 -37.60 36.62
N ALA A 8 -5.63 -36.45 37.25
CA ALA A 8 -6.41 -35.25 36.96
C ALA A 8 -6.08 -34.79 35.54
N PHE A 9 -6.95 -35.11 34.59
CA PHE A 9 -6.95 -34.48 33.27
C PHE A 9 -7.39 -33.03 33.44
N CYS A 10 -6.41 -32.13 33.54
CA CYS A 10 -6.59 -30.71 33.26
C CYS A 10 -7.02 -30.58 31.79
N LEU A 11 -8.32 -30.62 31.55
CA LEU A 11 -8.94 -30.11 30.33
C LEU A 11 -8.75 -28.58 30.34
N LEU A 12 -7.59 -28.14 29.87
CA LEU A 12 -7.39 -26.78 29.39
C LEU A 12 -8.32 -26.59 28.18
N ALA A 13 -9.52 -26.08 28.46
CA ALA A 13 -10.38 -25.49 27.46
C ALA A 13 -9.62 -24.33 26.81
N THR A 14 -9.03 -24.62 25.65
CA THR A 14 -8.49 -23.61 24.73
C THR A 14 -9.65 -22.71 24.32
N ALA A 15 -9.72 -21.54 24.95
CA ALA A 15 -10.56 -20.45 24.51
C ALA A 15 -10.17 -20.11 23.08
N ALA A 16 -10.91 -20.66 22.12
CA ALA A 16 -10.95 -20.16 20.76
C ALA A 16 -11.59 -18.77 20.84
N THR A 17 -10.78 -17.74 21.08
CA THR A 17 -11.15 -16.38 20.77
C THR A 17 -11.40 -16.36 19.26
N ALA A 18 -12.68 -16.37 18.88
CA ALA A 18 -13.08 -16.16 17.50
C ALA A 18 -12.56 -14.77 17.09
N CYS A 19 -11.40 -14.72 16.44
CA CYS A 19 -10.87 -13.52 15.83
C CYS A 19 -11.85 -13.11 14.74
N LYS A 20 -12.80 -12.23 15.07
CA LYS A 20 -13.62 -11.55 14.06
C LYS A 20 -12.64 -10.92 13.06
N PRO A 21 -12.83 -11.13 11.75
CA PRO A 21 -11.97 -10.50 10.78
C PRO A 21 -12.01 -8.98 11.00
N PRO A 22 -10.84 -8.31 10.92
CA PRO A 22 -10.77 -6.87 11.06
C PRO A 22 -11.76 -6.20 10.08
N PRO A 23 -12.51 -5.15 10.50
CA PRO A 23 -13.44 -4.48 9.60
C PRO A 23 -12.76 -4.04 8.29
N PRO A 24 -13.49 -4.10 7.15
CA PRO A 24 -12.94 -3.72 5.85
C PRO A 24 -12.50 -2.26 5.86
N VAL A 25 -11.42 -1.96 5.13
CA VAL A 25 -10.97 -0.58 4.96
C VAL A 25 -11.80 0.04 3.87
N THR A 26 -12.45 1.17 4.16
CA THR A 26 -13.34 1.87 3.25
C THR A 26 -12.83 3.28 3.01
N THR A 27 -13.00 3.76 1.78
CA THR A 27 -12.79 5.17 1.42
C THR A 27 -13.90 6.04 2.01
N ALA A 28 -13.72 7.35 1.98
CA ALA A 28 -14.75 8.34 2.26
C ALA A 28 -15.98 8.21 1.33
N SER A 29 -15.80 7.68 0.11
CA SER A 29 -16.89 7.34 -0.83
C SER A 29 -17.62 6.03 -0.50
N GLY A 30 -17.16 5.26 0.49
CA GLY A 30 -17.74 3.98 0.88
C GLY A 30 -17.23 2.79 0.07
N GLU A 31 -16.22 2.96 -0.78
CA GLU A 31 -15.62 1.89 -1.56
C GLU A 31 -14.66 1.08 -0.68
N GLN A 32 -14.79 -0.24 -0.72
CA GLN A 32 -13.89 -1.12 0.04
C GLN A 32 -12.56 -1.28 -0.70
N VAL A 33 -11.47 -0.99 -0.01
CA VAL A 33 -10.09 -1.13 -0.51
C VAL A 33 -9.46 -2.35 0.13
N GLU A 34 -8.93 -3.25 -0.68
CA GLU A 34 -8.22 -4.45 -0.21
C GLU A 34 -6.73 -4.19 -0.04
N ARG A 35 -6.15 -3.34 -0.91
CA ARG A 35 -4.70 -3.13 -0.97
C ARG A 35 -4.33 -1.86 -1.73
N ILE A 36 -3.23 -1.24 -1.31
CA ILE A 36 -2.49 -0.27 -2.12
C ILE A 36 -1.10 -0.84 -2.42
N THR A 37 -0.68 -0.80 -3.68
CA THR A 37 0.65 -1.27 -4.11
C THR A 37 1.39 -0.13 -4.79
N LEU A 38 2.64 0.10 -4.40
CA LEU A 38 3.57 1.02 -5.05
C LEU A 38 4.66 0.20 -5.70
N GLN A 39 4.80 0.23 -7.01
CA GLN A 39 5.83 -0.51 -7.75
C GLN A 39 6.73 0.44 -8.49
N GLU A 40 8.02 0.43 -8.15
CA GLU A 40 9.01 1.20 -8.89
C GLU A 40 9.84 0.28 -9.79
N ARG A 41 9.93 0.63 -11.06
CA ARG A 41 10.77 -0.03 -12.08
C ARG A 41 11.82 0.94 -12.59
N PHE A 42 13.04 0.46 -12.80
CA PHE A 42 14.13 1.26 -13.35
C PHE A 42 14.41 0.84 -14.79
N ALA A 43 14.70 1.79 -15.68
CA ALA A 43 14.85 1.51 -17.12
C ALA A 43 16.01 0.52 -17.43
N LEU A 44 17.04 0.49 -16.58
CA LEU A 44 18.24 -0.33 -16.75
C LEU A 44 18.27 -1.56 -15.82
N SER A 45 17.19 -1.86 -15.10
CA SER A 45 17.14 -3.01 -14.19
C SER A 45 15.86 -3.83 -14.39
N THR A 46 15.97 -5.14 -14.25
CA THR A 46 14.84 -6.07 -14.19
C THR A 46 14.17 -6.08 -12.80
N ASP A 47 14.78 -5.45 -11.80
CA ASP A 47 14.26 -5.44 -10.44
C ASP A 47 13.07 -4.48 -10.30
N VAL A 48 11.96 -5.04 -9.86
CA VAL A 48 10.78 -4.26 -9.44
C VAL A 48 10.86 -4.08 -7.94
N LYS A 49 11.04 -2.83 -7.49
CA LYS A 49 10.98 -2.51 -6.07
C LYS A 49 9.55 -2.17 -5.69
N GLY A 50 8.84 -3.13 -5.10
CA GLY A 50 7.46 -2.99 -4.69
C GLY A 50 7.30 -2.77 -3.19
N GLU A 51 6.41 -1.87 -2.79
CA GLU A 51 5.86 -1.79 -1.44
C GLU A 51 4.35 -2.02 -1.48
N ARG A 52 3.83 -2.63 -0.42
CA ARG A 52 2.43 -3.03 -0.34
C ARG A 52 1.86 -2.65 1.02
N LEU A 53 0.71 -2.00 0.98
CA LEU A 53 -0.07 -1.65 2.16
C LEU A 53 -1.33 -2.53 2.18
N ASP A 54 -1.41 -3.39 3.19
CA ASP A 54 -2.58 -4.20 3.54
C ASP A 54 -2.82 -4.19 5.06
N GLY A 55 -3.96 -4.71 5.50
CA GLY A 55 -4.33 -4.80 6.91
C GLY A 55 -4.19 -3.46 7.65
N GLU A 56 -3.43 -3.45 8.74
CA GLU A 56 -3.17 -2.25 9.54
C GLU A 56 -2.40 -1.16 8.78
N ARG A 57 -1.49 -1.53 7.87
CA ARG A 57 -0.76 -0.55 7.05
C ARG A 57 -1.71 0.16 6.09
N LEU A 58 -2.65 -0.58 5.51
CA LEU A 58 -3.69 0.00 4.66
C LEU A 58 -4.63 0.91 5.45
N ARG A 59 -5.05 0.50 6.66
CA ARG A 59 -5.90 1.32 7.54
C ARG A 59 -5.29 2.68 7.88
N LYS A 60 -3.98 2.72 8.08
CA LYS A 60 -3.25 3.96 8.34
C LYS A 60 -2.92 4.72 7.05
N GLY A 61 -2.61 4.00 5.97
CA GLY A 61 -2.21 4.57 4.69
C GLY A 61 -3.35 5.21 3.92
N LEU A 62 -4.55 4.62 3.94
CA LEU A 62 -5.69 5.12 3.17
C LEU A 62 -6.10 6.56 3.58
N PRO A 63 -6.24 6.90 4.88
CA PRO A 63 -6.53 8.28 5.29
C PRO A 63 -5.48 9.29 4.83
N ILE A 64 -4.19 8.90 4.80
CA ILE A 64 -3.10 9.76 4.29
C ILE A 64 -3.28 9.97 2.78
N MET A 65 -3.59 8.89 2.05
CA MET A 65 -3.81 8.94 0.61
C MET A 65 -5.02 9.81 0.24
N GLU A 66 -6.09 9.78 1.03
CA GLU A 66 -7.27 10.62 0.86
C GLU A 66 -6.97 12.09 1.18
N ARG A 67 -6.32 12.36 2.32
CA ARG A 67 -5.96 13.72 2.74
C ARG A 67 -5.02 14.41 1.75
N THR A 68 -4.05 13.69 1.21
CA THR A 68 -3.11 14.21 0.21
C THR A 68 -3.72 14.28 -1.20
N GLY A 69 -4.91 13.71 -1.39
CA GLY A 69 -5.59 13.63 -2.68
C GLY A 69 -4.95 12.65 -3.67
N ALA A 70 -3.99 11.85 -3.21
CA ALA A 70 -3.33 10.81 -4.01
C ALA A 70 -4.30 9.74 -4.52
N PHE A 71 -5.41 9.53 -3.81
CA PHE A 71 -6.47 8.60 -4.21
C PHE A 71 -7.15 9.00 -5.53
N SER A 72 -7.25 10.31 -5.81
CA SER A 72 -7.92 10.84 -7.02
C SER A 72 -6.97 11.03 -8.21
N VAL A 73 -5.74 10.53 -8.12
CA VAL A 73 -4.76 10.61 -9.21
C VAL A 73 -4.98 9.43 -10.14
N GLU A 74 -5.22 9.71 -11.42
CA GLU A 74 -5.44 8.71 -12.45
C GLU A 74 -4.61 9.01 -13.69
N GLY A 75 -4.23 7.96 -14.41
CA GLY A 75 -3.62 8.05 -15.74
C GLY A 75 -2.11 7.83 -15.78
N ASP A 76 -1.57 7.97 -16.99
CA ASP A 76 -0.15 7.76 -17.31
C ASP A 76 0.55 9.09 -17.55
N TYR A 77 1.46 9.44 -16.64
CA TYR A 77 2.21 10.67 -16.66
C TYR A 77 3.58 10.44 -17.29
N ALA A 78 3.87 11.20 -18.34
CA ALA A 78 5.18 11.17 -19.03
C ALA A 78 5.81 12.56 -19.05
N THR A 79 7.11 12.64 -18.80
CA THR A 79 7.91 13.83 -19.08
C THR A 79 8.40 13.80 -20.54
N SER A 80 8.40 14.95 -21.22
CA SER A 80 9.14 15.13 -22.47
C SER A 80 10.64 15.11 -22.16
N GLY A 81 11.24 13.94 -22.32
CA GLY A 81 12.61 13.65 -21.96
C GLY A 81 12.76 12.14 -21.86
N VAL A 82 13.88 11.60 -22.34
CA VAL A 82 14.13 10.16 -22.40
C VAL A 82 13.82 9.53 -21.04
N VAL A 83 13.12 8.39 -21.05
CA VAL A 83 12.69 7.67 -19.84
C VAL A 83 13.92 6.97 -19.24
N ASP A 84 14.83 7.75 -18.66
CA ASP A 84 16.18 7.24 -18.31
C ASP A 84 16.29 6.65 -16.90
N LYS A 85 15.36 6.93 -15.97
CA LYS A 85 15.58 6.64 -14.54
C LYS A 85 14.58 5.66 -13.94
N SER A 86 13.32 6.04 -13.75
CA SER A 86 12.33 5.14 -13.14
C SER A 86 10.88 5.45 -13.50
N THR A 87 10.05 4.43 -13.37
CA THR A 87 8.58 4.49 -13.42
C THR A 87 8.03 4.01 -12.10
N LEU A 88 7.19 4.82 -11.44
CA LEU A 88 6.42 4.42 -10.26
C LEU A 88 4.97 4.19 -10.66
N THR A 89 4.48 2.98 -10.43
CA THR A 89 3.07 2.64 -10.58
C THR A 89 2.42 2.56 -9.19
N VAL A 90 1.38 3.34 -8.96
CA VAL A 90 0.52 3.21 -7.80
C VAL A 90 -0.75 2.47 -8.24
N THR A 91 -1.09 1.41 -7.53
CA THR A 91 -2.26 0.57 -7.79
C THR A 91 -3.11 0.45 -6.54
N ILE A 92 -4.38 0.82 -6.64
CA ILE A 92 -5.38 0.67 -5.58
C ILE A 92 -6.29 -0.47 -6.00
N THR A 93 -6.27 -1.57 -5.25
CA THR A 93 -7.13 -2.74 -5.49
C THR A 93 -8.34 -2.66 -4.57
N PHE A 94 -9.52 -2.64 -5.16
CA PHE A 94 -10.81 -2.62 -4.47
C PHE A 94 -11.35 -4.03 -4.23
N ALA A 95 -12.32 -4.14 -3.32
CA ALA A 95 -13.06 -5.38 -3.13
C ALA A 95 -13.69 -5.85 -4.45
N GLY A 96 -13.52 -7.13 -4.76
CA GLY A 96 -13.97 -7.71 -6.03
C GLY A 96 -12.96 -7.57 -7.18
N GLY A 97 -11.73 -7.11 -6.90
CA GLY A 97 -10.60 -7.17 -7.84
C GLY A 97 -10.52 -6.03 -8.86
N ARG A 98 -11.37 -5.00 -8.77
CA ARG A 98 -11.23 -3.77 -9.56
C ARG A 98 -9.96 -3.04 -9.13
N GLU A 99 -9.25 -2.45 -10.09
CA GLU A 99 -8.02 -1.68 -9.82
C GLU A 99 -8.09 -0.28 -10.41
N HIS A 100 -7.62 0.70 -9.64
CA HIS A 100 -7.28 2.04 -10.13
C HIS A 100 -5.76 2.17 -10.17
N ARG A 101 -5.22 2.67 -11.28
CA ARG A 101 -3.78 2.75 -11.51
C ARG A 101 -3.37 4.14 -11.97
N ALA A 102 -2.24 4.60 -11.44
CA ALA A 102 -1.53 5.79 -11.91
C ALA A 102 -0.06 5.44 -12.12
N ALA A 103 0.50 5.77 -13.28
CA ALA A 103 1.90 5.53 -13.60
C ALA A 103 2.65 6.85 -13.80
N LEU A 104 3.75 7.03 -13.07
CA LEU A 104 4.59 8.22 -13.09
C LEU A 104 5.94 7.89 -13.69
N ALA A 105 6.26 8.46 -14.85
CA ALA A 105 7.56 8.26 -15.50
C ALA A 105 8.46 9.49 -15.37
N ASN A 106 9.55 9.35 -14.59
CA ASN A 106 10.60 10.37 -14.41
C ASN A 106 10.12 11.77 -14.02
N CYS A 107 8.95 11.86 -13.38
CA CYS A 107 8.38 13.11 -12.91
C CYS A 107 7.73 12.89 -11.54
N ALA A 108 7.67 13.95 -10.75
CA ALA A 108 6.98 13.99 -9.47
C ALA A 108 5.54 14.45 -9.67
N GLU A 109 4.57 13.60 -9.31
CA GLU A 109 3.17 14.01 -9.16
C GLU A 109 2.95 14.49 -7.72
N PRO A 110 2.65 15.79 -7.49
CA PRO A 110 2.67 16.38 -6.15
C PRO A 110 1.84 15.62 -5.12
N LYS A 111 0.66 15.11 -5.51
CA LYS A 111 -0.24 14.39 -4.61
C LYS A 111 0.32 13.03 -4.20
N ILE A 112 0.82 12.26 -5.17
CA ILE A 112 1.45 10.95 -4.91
C ILE A 112 2.70 11.11 -4.05
N CYS A 113 3.54 12.11 -4.34
CA CYS A 113 4.77 12.32 -3.58
C CYS A 113 4.50 12.86 -2.18
N ALA A 114 3.49 13.70 -1.98
CA ALA A 114 3.03 14.09 -0.64
C ALA A 114 2.56 12.87 0.17
N PHE A 115 1.78 11.97 -0.44
CA PHE A 115 1.38 10.71 0.18
C PHE A 115 2.59 9.87 0.62
N VAL A 116 3.56 9.66 -0.27
CA VAL A 116 4.79 8.91 0.05
C VAL A 116 5.53 9.53 1.22
N SER A 117 5.78 10.85 1.19
CA SER A 117 6.52 11.53 2.26
C SER A 117 5.84 11.39 3.62
N GLU A 118 4.51 11.49 3.67
CA GLU A 118 3.74 11.27 4.91
C GLU A 118 3.74 9.81 5.35
N ALA A 119 3.57 8.87 4.42
CA ALA A 119 3.60 7.45 4.71
C ALA A 119 4.97 6.99 5.27
N ILE A 120 6.08 7.59 4.84
CA ILE A 120 7.42 7.35 5.42
C ILE A 120 7.51 7.89 6.85
N LYS A 121 7.00 9.10 7.12
CA LYS A 121 6.97 9.68 8.48
C LYS A 121 6.20 8.79 9.45
N GLU A 122 5.12 8.17 8.98
CA GLU A 122 4.28 7.22 9.70
C GLU A 122 4.84 5.78 9.71
N LYS A 123 6.04 5.56 9.14
CA LYS A 123 6.72 4.26 9.02
C LYS A 123 5.89 3.19 8.30
N LEU A 124 5.01 3.61 7.39
CA LEU A 124 4.23 2.74 6.53
C LEU A 124 5.00 2.33 5.28
N LEU A 125 5.89 3.21 4.82
CA LEU A 125 6.85 2.95 3.75
C LEU A 125 8.27 3.06 4.29
N GLU A 126 9.17 2.23 3.75
CA GLU A 126 10.57 2.20 4.19
C GLU A 126 11.44 3.16 3.38
N ARG A 127 11.05 3.44 2.13
CA ARG A 127 11.85 4.25 1.21
C ARG A 127 11.02 5.19 0.36
N GLU A 128 11.67 6.27 -0.02
CA GLU A 128 11.13 7.21 -1.01
C GLU A 128 11.50 6.76 -2.44
N PRO A 129 10.52 6.61 -3.36
CA PRO A 129 10.78 6.31 -4.77
C PRO A 129 11.58 7.41 -5.46
N ALA A 130 12.41 7.04 -6.44
CA ALA A 130 13.25 7.97 -7.17
C ALA A 130 12.44 9.01 -7.98
N VAL A 131 11.23 8.66 -8.44
CA VAL A 131 10.35 9.64 -9.13
C VAL A 131 9.99 10.83 -8.26
N CYS A 132 9.85 10.63 -6.94
CA CYS A 132 9.51 11.71 -6.00
C CYS A 132 10.71 12.55 -5.59
N LYS A 133 11.92 12.16 -6.01
CA LYS A 133 13.14 12.96 -5.89
C LYS A 133 13.45 13.74 -7.18
N SER A 134 12.61 13.62 -8.20
CA SER A 134 12.76 14.36 -9.46
C SER A 134 12.44 15.84 -9.27
N GLU A 135 13.24 16.71 -9.86
CA GLU A 135 12.94 18.15 -9.95
C GLU A 135 11.83 18.45 -10.97
N LYS A 136 11.54 17.50 -11.87
CA LYS A 136 10.50 17.65 -12.91
C LYS A 136 9.14 17.27 -12.35
N VAL A 137 8.16 18.14 -12.53
CA VAL A 137 6.76 17.87 -12.17
C VAL A 137 6.03 17.21 -13.34
N CYS A 138 5.13 16.27 -13.04
CA CYS A 138 4.36 15.57 -14.06
C CYS A 138 3.41 16.54 -14.80
N ALA A 139 3.42 16.46 -16.14
CA ALA A 139 2.44 17.16 -16.96
C ALA A 139 1.20 16.28 -17.14
N LYS A 140 0.01 16.88 -16.99
CA LYS A 140 -1.23 16.21 -17.42
C LYS A 140 -1.21 16.11 -18.94
N LYS A 141 -1.38 14.90 -19.46
CA LYS A 141 -1.65 14.68 -20.89
C LYS A 141 -3.09 15.03 -21.21
#